data_AF-A0A088F0D2-F1
#
_entry.id   AF-A0A088F0D2-F1
#
_cell.length_a   1.000
_cell.length_b   1.000
_cell.length_c   1.000
_cell.angle_alpha   90.00
_cell.angle_beta   90.00
_cell.angle_gamma   90.00
#
_symmetry.space_group_name_H-M   'P 1'
#
loop_
_entity.id
_entity.type
_entity.pdbx_description
1 polymer ?
#
loop_
_entity_poly.entity_id
_entity_poly.type
_entity_poly.pdbx_seq_one_letter_code
_entity_poly.pdbx_strand_id
1 'polypeptide(L)' 'MAYNNRNYHRRVQYIVQVYQEAKERDIPDTRILSTVFPKYGIHLSYRQWMNIKSMKPSDYNTKQLMLF' A
#
# COMPACT_ATOMS: atom_id res chain seq x y z
N MET A 1 20.50 1.89 -11.18
CA MET A 1 20.17 2.32 -9.81
C MET A 1 19.86 1.08 -8.98
N ALA A 2 20.59 0.81 -7.90
CA ALA A 2 20.25 -0.29 -7.01
C ALA A 2 18.91 0.01 -6.34
N TYR A 3 17.93 -0.89 -6.50
CA TYR A 3 16.60 -0.72 -5.92
C TYR A 3 16.71 -0.85 -4.40
N ASN A 4 16.44 0.22 -3.66
CA ASN A 4 16.49 0.19 -2.20
C ASN A 4 15.20 -0.44 -1.66
N ASN A 5 15.25 -1.73 -1.33
CA ASN A 5 14.11 -2.48 -0.78
C ASN A 5 13.48 -1.82 0.45
N ARG A 6 14.28 -1.15 1.32
CA ARG A 6 13.74 -0.46 2.50
C ARG A 6 12.80 0.69 2.13
N ASN A 7 13.12 1.43 1.06
CA ASN A 7 12.26 2.51 0.58
C ASN A 7 10.98 1.96 -0.05
N TYR A 8 11.04 0.80 -0.70
CA TYR A 8 9.87 0.13 -1.22
C TYR A 8 8.89 -0.29 -0.12
N HIS A 9 9.37 -0.97 0.92
CA HIS A 9 8.51 -1.43 2.02
C HIS A 9 7.82 -0.26 2.75
N ARG A 10 8.53 0.84 3.00
CA ARG A 10 7.93 2.07 3.57
C ARG A 10 6.84 2.65 2.67
N ARG A 11 7.06 2.64 1.35
CA ARG A 11 6.06 3.09 0.37
C ARG A 11 4.84 2.18 0.37
N VAL A 12 5.03 0.87 0.42
CA VAL A 12 3.93 -0.11 0.52
C VAL A 12 3.11 0.12 1.77
N GLN A 13 3.75 0.31 2.94
CA GLN A 13 3.06 0.64 4.20
C GLN A 13 2.17 1.88 4.05
N TYR A 14 2.72 2.95 3.46
CA TYR A 14 1.99 4.19 3.25
C TYR A 14 0.77 4.00 2.33
N ILE A 15 0.93 3.28 1.22
CA ILE A 15 -0.18 3.01 0.29
C ILE A 15 -1.29 2.19 0.98
N VAL A 16 -0.92 1.16 1.75
CA VAL A 16 -1.89 0.33 2.48
C VAL A 16 -2.63 1.14 3.54
N GLN A 17 -1.94 2.04 4.25
CA GLN A 17 -2.56 2.94 5.22
C GLN A 17 -3.59 3.85 4.56
N VAL A 18 -3.22 4.56 3.48
CA VAL A 18 -4.14 5.43 2.72
C VAL A 18 -5.35 4.65 2.20
N TYR A 19 -5.14 3.41 1.74
CA TYR A 19 -6.24 2.55 1.32
C TYR A 19 -7.17 2.21 2.48
N GLN A 20 -6.65 1.84 3.65
CA GLN A 20 -7.46 1.50 4.82
C GLN A 20 -8.30 2.69 5.30
N GLU A 21 -7.72 3.89 5.31
CA GLU A 21 -8.44 5.12 5.67
C GLU A 21 -9.57 5.45 4.69
N ALA A 22 -9.39 5.14 3.40
CA ALA A 22 -10.37 5.43 2.35
C ALA A 22 -11.35 4.29 2.07
N LYS A 23 -11.13 3.09 2.61
CA LYS A 23 -11.91 1.90 2.27
C LYS A 23 -13.20 1.86 3.08
N GLU A 24 -14.30 2.12 2.39
CA GLU A 24 -15.66 1.86 2.88
C GLU A 24 -16.23 0.57 2.28
N ARG A 25 -17.31 0.03 2.90
CA ARG A 25 -17.90 -1.28 2.53
C ARG A 25 -18.37 -1.31 1.06
N ASP A 26 -18.95 -0.22 0.58
CA ASP A 26 -19.62 -0.16 -0.73
C ASP A 26 -18.78 0.52 -1.83
N ILE A 27 -17.54 0.90 -1.54
CA ILE A 27 -16.67 1.57 -2.51
C ILE A 27 -15.75 0.55 -3.18
N PRO A 28 -15.76 0.41 -4.52
CA PRO A 28 -14.86 -0.48 -5.23
C PRO A 28 -13.42 0.06 -5.23
N ASP A 29 -12.44 -0.84 -5.18
CA ASP A 29 -11.01 -0.49 -5.13
C ASP A 29 -10.57 0.38 -6.32
N THR A 30 -11.15 0.13 -7.50
CA THR A 30 -10.89 0.90 -8.73
C THR A 30 -11.24 2.37 -8.58
N ARG A 31 -12.29 2.70 -7.79
CA ARG A 31 -12.68 4.08 -7.50
C ARG A 31 -11.70 4.75 -6.55
N ILE A 32 -11.22 4.03 -5.53
CA ILE A 32 -10.20 4.54 -4.59
C ILE A 32 -8.89 4.83 -5.36
N LEU A 33 -8.49 3.92 -6.24
CA LEU A 33 -7.30 4.07 -7.08
C LEU A 33 -7.38 5.27 -8.03
N SER A 34 -8.54 5.55 -8.62
CA SER A 34 -8.70 6.65 -9.57
C SER A 34 -8.92 8.02 -8.90
N THR A 35 -9.51 8.04 -7.70
CA THR A 35 -9.94 9.31 -7.06
C THR A 35 -9.15 9.68 -5.82
N VAL A 36 -8.76 8.71 -5.00
CA VAL A 36 -8.11 8.97 -3.70
C VAL A 36 -6.59 8.92 -3.86
N PHE A 37 -6.06 7.86 -4.44
CA PHE A 37 -4.61 7.65 -4.55
C PHE A 37 -3.85 8.81 -5.21
N PRO A 38 -4.35 9.45 -6.30
CA PRO A 38 -3.70 10.60 -6.90
C PRO A 38 -3.61 11.82 -5.97
N LYS A 39 -4.55 11.98 -5.03
CA LYS A 39 -4.53 13.08 -4.04
C LYS A 39 -3.36 12.97 -3.07
N TYR A 40 -2.86 11.75 -2.86
CA TYR A 40 -1.68 11.45 -2.04
C TYR A 40 -0.40 11.26 -2.88
N GLY A 41 -0.43 11.61 -4.17
CA GLY A 41 0.71 11.43 -5.08
C GLY A 41 1.03 9.95 -5.39
N ILE A 42 0.07 9.05 -5.14
CA ILE A 42 0.22 7.62 -5.39
C ILE A 42 -0.28 7.33 -6.81
N HIS A 43 0.65 7.12 -7.73
CA HIS A 43 0.35 6.73 -9.11
C HIS A 43 0.75 5.27 -9.32
N LEU A 44 -0.24 4.39 -9.39
CA LEU A 44 -0.04 2.96 -9.63
C LEU A 44 -1.24 2.37 -10.38
N SER A 45 -0.96 1.34 -11.18
CA SER A 45 -1.98 0.58 -11.90
C SER A 45 -2.76 -0.35 -10.98
N TYR A 46 -3.97 -0.74 -11.39
CA TYR A 46 -4.78 -1.72 -10.67
C TYR A 46 -4.03 -3.05 -10.41
N ARG A 47 -3.23 -3.51 -11.38
CA ARG A 47 -2.43 -4.73 -11.22
C ARG A 47 -1.35 -4.57 -10.15
N GLN A 48 -0.65 -3.42 -10.14
CA GLN A 48 0.33 -3.12 -9.09
C GLN A 48 -0.36 -3.06 -7.71
N TRP A 49 -1.56 -2.48 -7.64
CA TRP A 49 -2.35 -2.49 -6.42
C TRP A 49 -2.68 -3.91 -5.95
N MET A 50 -3.16 -4.78 -6.84
CA MET A 50 -3.49 -6.16 -6.49
C MET A 50 -2.27 -6.93 -5.96
N ASN A 51 -1.09 -6.72 -6.56
CA ASN A 51 0.15 -7.29 -6.05
C ASN A 51 0.44 -6.79 -4.63
N ILE A 52 0.39 -5.48 -4.40
CA ILE A 52 0.62 -4.87 -3.07
C ILE A 52 -0.40 -5.36 -2.04
N LYS A 53 -1.69 -5.39 -2.41
CA LYS A 53 -2.80 -5.84 -1.57
C LYS A 53 -2.67 -7.30 -1.16
N SER A 54 -2.06 -8.13 -2.02
CA SER A 54 -1.80 -9.55 -1.74
C SER A 54 -0.56 -9.79 -0.86
N MET A 55 0.29 -8.78 -0.63
CA MET A 55 1.46 -8.92 0.24
C MET A 55 1.04 -9.12 1.69
N LYS A 56 1.72 -10.03 2.40
CA LYS A 56 1.48 -10.18 3.84
C LYS A 56 2.10 -8.99 4.58
N PRO A 57 1.50 -8.54 5.70
CA PRO A 57 2.10 -7.49 6.53
C PRO A 57 3.54 -7.80 6.96
N SER A 58 3.89 -9.07 7.17
CA SER A 58 5.26 -9.52 7.45
C SER A 58 6.27 -9.16 6.36
N ASP A 59 5.82 -9.04 5.11
CA ASP A 59 6.70 -8.89 3.95
C ASP A 59 7.13 -7.43 3.76
N TYR A 60 6.41 -6.48 4.35
CA TYR A 60 6.71 -5.06 4.27
C TYR A 60 6.84 -4.37 5.63
N ASN A 61 6.41 -5.02 6.71
CA ASN A 61 6.60 -4.51 8.05
C ASN A 61 7.93 -4.99 8.63
N THR A 62 8.97 -4.18 8.41
CA THR A 62 10.30 -4.41 8.98
C THR A 62 10.35 -4.26 10.51
N LYS A 63 9.28 -3.79 11.17
CA LYS A 63 9.21 -3.82 12.64
C LYS A 63 9.04 -5.27 13.08
N GLN A 64 10.17 -5.88 13.41
CA GLN A 64 10.25 -7.11 14.20
C GLN A 64 9.28 -6.97 15.38
N LEU A 65 8.34 -7.90 15.53
CA LEU A 65 7.55 -8.02 16.76
C LEU A 65 8.55 -8.25 17.88
N MET A 66 8.91 -7.21 18.62
CA MET A 66 9.57 -7.36 19.91
C MET A 66 8.54 -8.04 20.80
N LEU A 67 8.67 -9.36 20.94
CA LEU A 67 8.05 -10.10 22.02
C LEU A 67 8.71 -9.57 23.31
N PHE A 68 8.00 -8.67 23.99
CA PHE A 68 8.28 -8.32 25.38
C PHE A 68 7.70 -9.40 26.28
#